data_AF-A0A379UMU1-F1
#
_entry.id   AF-A0A379UMU1-F1
#
_cell.length_a   1.000
_cell.length_b   1.000
_cell.length_c   1.000
_cell.angle_alpha   90.00
_cell.angle_beta   90.00
_cell.angle_gamma   90.00
#
_symmetry.space_group_name_H-M   'P 1'
#
loop_
_entity.id
_entity.type
_entity.pdbx_description
1 polymer ?
#
loop_
_entity_poly.entity_id
_entity_poly.type
_entity_poly.pdbx_seq_one_letter_code
_entity_poly.pdbx_strand_id
1 'polypeptide(L)' 'MSSLQISQGTFRLSDTKTLHLDSLTLNAGDSWAFVGANGSGKSALARALAGELPLLTGERQCRFYPHYSSVL' A
#
# COMPACT_ATOMS: atom_id res chain seq x y z
N MET A 1 -0.02 -14.41 10.39
CA MET A 1 -0.65 -14.32 9.05
C MET A 1 0.00 -13.15 8.32
N SER A 2 0.41 -13.32 7.07
CA SER A 2 1.03 -12.24 6.30
C SER A 2 -0.01 -11.20 5.88
N SER A 3 0.30 -9.93 6.08
CA SER A 3 -0.62 -8.82 5.86
C SER A 3 0.12 -7.53 5.53
N LEU A 4 -0.59 -6.59 4.89
CA LEU A 4 -0.19 -5.19 4.76
C LEU A 4 -1.23 -4.33 5.48
N GLN A 5 -0.77 -3.49 6.39
CA GLN A 5 -1.62 -2.58 7.17
C GLN A 5 -1.17 -1.15 6.97
N ILE A 6 -2.13 -0.24 6.78
CA ILE A 6 -1.92 1.20 6.72
C ILE A 6 -2.91 1.87 7.66
N SER A 7 -2.44 2.82 8.47
CA SER A 7 -3.26 3.66 9.34
C SER A 7 -2.86 5.13 9.20
N GLN A 8 -3.85 6.00 8.95
CA GLN A 8 -3.69 7.45 8.82
C GLN A 8 -2.57 7.86 7.85
N GLY A 9 -2.43 7.09 6.77
CA GLY A 9 -1.33 7.17 5.83
C GLY A 9 -1.47 8.34 4.86
N THR A 10 -0.51 9.26 4.87
CA THR A 10 -0.38 10.29 3.84
C THR A 10 0.84 10.01 2.98
N PHE A 11 0.64 9.80 1.68
CA PHE A 11 1.70 9.45 0.74
C PHE A 11 1.94 10.58 -0.25
N ARG A 12 3.21 10.91 -0.53
CA ARG A 12 3.56 11.93 -1.52
C ARG A 12 3.48 11.35 -2.93
N LEU A 13 2.73 12.00 -3.82
CA LEU A 13 2.68 11.68 -5.25
C LEU A 13 3.57 12.60 -6.09
N SER A 14 3.61 13.88 -5.72
CA SER A 14 4.42 14.95 -6.30
C SER A 14 4.54 16.07 -5.27
N ASP A 15 5.16 17.20 -5.64
CA ASP A 15 5.33 18.34 -4.73
C ASP A 15 4.00 18.93 -4.24
N THR A 16 2.92 18.81 -5.03
CA THR A 16 1.63 19.43 -4.73
C THR A 16 0.50 18.43 -4.51
N LYS A 17 0.78 17.13 -4.57
CA LYS A 17 -0.27 16.09 -4.48
C LYS A 17 0.08 15.01 -3.47
N THR A 18 -0.91 14.67 -2.66
CA THR A 18 -0.87 13.61 -1.65
C THR A 18 -2.01 12.62 -1.87
N LEU A 19 -1.77 11.36 -1.49
CA LEU A 19 -2.79 10.33 -1.33
C LEU A 19 -3.03 10.13 0.17
N HIS A 20 -4.29 10.11 0.58
CA HIS A 20 -4.70 9.88 1.97
C HIS A 20 -5.40 8.54 2.09
N LEU A 21 -5.02 7.76 3.11
CA LEU A 21 -5.62 6.47 3.46
C LEU A 21 -5.88 6.43 4.97
N ASP A 22 -7.15 6.50 5.35
CA ASP A 22 -7.53 6.50 6.78
C ASP A 22 -7.19 5.18 7.46
N SER A 23 -7.60 4.07 6.85
CA SER A 23 -7.23 2.73 7.27
C SER A 23 -7.37 1.74 6.11
N LEU A 24 -6.43 0.81 6.00
CA LEU A 24 -6.49 -0.29 5.05
C LEU A 24 -5.76 -1.50 5.62
N THR A 25 -6.37 -2.68 5.50
CA THR A 25 -5.72 -3.96 5.80
C THR A 25 -5.92 -4.90 4.63
N LEU A 26 -4.83 -5.47 4.12
CA LEU A 26 -4.82 -6.52 3.10
C LEU A 26 -4.21 -7.78 3.69
N ASN A 27 -4.90 -8.91 3.60
CA ASN A 27 -4.39 -10.19 4.10
C ASN A 27 -3.92 -11.07 2.94
N ALA A 28 -2.93 -11.92 3.21
CA ALA A 28 -2.52 -12.96 2.28
C ALA A 28 -3.70 -13.91 2.01
N GLY A 29 -3.93 -14.21 0.73
CA GLY A 29 -5.03 -15.07 0.28
C GLY A 29 -6.30 -14.32 -0.14
N ASP A 30 -6.43 -13.05 0.22
CA ASP A 30 -7.56 -12.22 -0.22
C ASP A 30 -7.40 -11.82 -1.70
N SER A 31 -8.52 -11.79 -2.44
CA SER A 31 -8.59 -11.21 -3.78
C SER A 31 -9.26 -9.84 -3.72
N TRP A 32 -8.61 -8.84 -4.31
CA TRP A 32 -9.03 -7.45 -4.23
C TRP A 32 -8.89 -6.76 -5.58
N ALA A 33 -9.69 -5.71 -5.78
CA ALA A 33 -9.66 -4.87 -6.97
C ALA A 33 -9.84 -3.40 -6.61
N PHE A 34 -9.08 -2.51 -7.25
CA PHE A 34 -9.30 -1.08 -7.16
C PHE A 34 -10.24 -0.64 -8.27
N VAL A 35 -11.40 -0.11 -7.91
CA VAL A 35 -12.42 0.36 -8.87
C VAL A 35 -12.57 1.87 -8.80
N GLY A 36 -12.91 2.49 -9.94
CA GLY A 36 -13.11 3.94 -10.06
C GLY A 36 -12.77 4.46 -11.45
N ALA A 37 -13.15 5.71 -11.73
CA ALA A 37 -12.93 6.37 -13.02
C ALA A 37 -11.43 6.59 -13.35
N ASN A 38 -11.12 6.93 -14.59
CA ASN A 38 -9.77 7.34 -14.98
C ASN A 38 -9.35 8.58 -14.18
N GLY A 39 -8.13 8.57 -13.64
CA GLY A 39 -7.63 9.64 -12.77
C GLY A 39 -8.06 9.55 -11.30
N SER A 40 -8.84 8.55 -10.88
CA SER A 40 -9.31 8.42 -9.49
C SER A 40 -8.23 8.04 -8.45
N GLY A 41 -6.97 7.87 -8.87
CA GLY A 41 -5.87 7.53 -7.97
C GLY A 41 -5.58 6.03 -7.78
N LYS A 42 -6.15 5.13 -8.60
CA LYS A 42 -5.88 3.68 -8.50
C LYS A 42 -4.40 3.32 -8.60
N SER A 43 -3.69 3.88 -9.58
CA SER A 43 -2.24 3.66 -9.73
C SER A 43 -1.44 4.26 -8.58
N ALA A 44 -1.89 5.40 -8.05
CA ALA A 44 -1.32 6.00 -6.85
C ALA A 44 -1.47 5.06 -5.63
N LEU A 45 -2.66 4.49 -5.45
CA LEU A 45 -2.92 3.50 -4.41
C LEU A 45 -2.04 2.25 -4.58
N ALA A 46 -1.96 1.68 -5.77
CA ALA A 46 -1.10 0.52 -6.04
C ALA A 46 0.37 0.79 -5.66
N ARG A 47 0.91 1.96 -6.04
CA ARG A 47 2.28 2.38 -5.67
C ARG A 47 2.47 2.55 -4.16
N ALA A 48 1.49 3.12 -3.46
CA ALA A 48 1.53 3.24 -2.00
C ALA A 48 1.62 1.87 -1.31
N LEU A 49 0.83 0.90 -1.79
CA LEU A 49 0.81 -0.46 -1.25
C LEU A 49 2.12 -1.20 -1.53
N ALA A 50 2.66 -1.04 -2.74
CA ALA A 50 3.97 -1.57 -3.12
C ALA A 50 5.13 -0.93 -2.32
N GLY A 51 4.90 0.19 -1.64
CA GLY A 51 5.95 0.92 -0.91
C GLY A 51 6.80 1.82 -1.79
N GLU A 52 6.29 2.20 -2.97
CA GLU A 52 6.96 3.06 -3.95
C GLU A 52 6.66 4.55 -3.77
N LEU A 53 5.79 4.91 -2.83
CA LEU A 53 5.51 6.29 -2.46
C LEU A 53 6.09 6.62 -1.08
N PRO A 54 6.73 7.80 -0.90
CA PRO A 54 7.14 8.27 0.42
C PRO A 54 5.92 8.42 1.34
N LEU A 55 5.96 7.76 2.49
CA LEU A 55 5.02 7.97 3.58
C LEU A 55 5.44 9.23 4.36
N LEU A 56 4.58 10.23 4.38
CA LEU A 56 4.80 11.49 5.09
C LEU A 56 4.31 11.42 6.53
N THR A 57 3.15 10.79 6.75
CA THR A 57 2.52 10.63 8.08
C THR A 57 1.81 9.28 8.17
N GLY A 58 1.54 8.83 9.39
CA GLY A 58 0.84 7.58 9.66
C GLY A 58 1.80 6.38 9.73
N GLU A 59 1.23 5.18 9.65
CA GLU A 59 2.01 3.94 9.67
C GLU A 59 1.70 3.05 8.46
N ARG A 60 2.73 2.33 7.99
CA ARG A 60 2.62 1.26 7.01
C ARG A 60 3.41 0.05 7.52
N GLN A 61 2.73 -1.04 7.84
CA GLN A 61 3.33 -2.28 8.31
C GLN A 61 3.14 -3.39 7.27
N CYS A 62 4.24 -3.89 6.71
CA CYS A 62 4.22 -5.01 5.76
C CYS A 62 4.79 -6.27 6.43
N ARG A 63 3.96 -7.31 6.57
CA ARG A 63 4.32 -8.62 7.14
C ARG A 63 4.33 -9.73 6.07
N PHE A 64 4.48 -9.35 4.81
CA PHE A 64 4.81 -10.29 3.75
C PHE A 64 6.30 -10.60 3.86
N TYR A 65 6.62 -11.79 4.37
CA TYR A 65 8.01 -12.23 4.49
C TYR A 65 8.51 -12.65 3.11
N PRO A 66 9.71 -12.20 2.68
CA PRO A 66 10.33 -12.78 1.51
C PRO A 66 10.54 -14.28 1.78
N HIS A 67 9.87 -15.12 1.01
CA HIS A 67 10.16 -16.55 0.98
C HIS A 67 11.54 -16.72 0.33
N TYR A 68 12.60 -16.58 1.10
CA TYR A 68 13.89 -17.13 0.70
C TYR A 68 13.72 -18.65 0.74
N SER A 69 13.54 -19.25 -0.43
CA SER A 69 13.79 -20.67 -0.61
C SER A 69 15.25 -20.89 -0.24
N SER A 70 15.51 -21.38 0.97
CA SER A 70 16.79 -21.95 1.32
C SER A 70 16.96 -23.19 0.45
N VAL A 71 17.57 -23.00 -0.71
CA VAL A 71 18.11 -24.10 -1.50
C VAL A 71 19.31 -24.59 -0.70
N LEU A 72 19.11 -25.67 0.05
CA LEU A 72 20.20 -26.53 0.52
C LEU A 72 20.50 -27.55 -0.58
#